data_AF-A0A5C7B6X5-F1
#
_entry.id   AF-A0A5C7B6X5-F1
#
_cell.length_a   1.000
_cell.length_b   1.000
_cell.length_c   1.000
_cell.angle_alpha   90.00
_cell.angle_beta   90.00
_cell.angle_gamma   90.00
#
_symmetry.space_group_name_H-M   'P 1'
#
loop_
_entity.id
_entity.type
_entity.pdbx_description
1 polymer ?
#
loop_
_entity_poly.entity_id
_entity_poly.type
_entity_poly.pdbx_seq_one_letter_code
_entity_poly.pdbx_strand_id
1 'polypeptide(L)'
;MKTTILIIILSVFTLVSCERIKNKTQETINAGGEAVGKSATEFVEGVSEGIDKTLEAKIKLSPNLLKSGLSTGKFEITDSSFGGNDNLLTLYLIFDKDFDGILHVKVFDKNGLETGRTKLEVKMNKDYANYFDFIFDERVEIEARSLIVVE
;
A
#
# COMPACT_ATOMS: atom_id res chain seq x y z
N MET A 1 -46.09 45.28 25.09
CA MET A 1 -46.54 44.50 23.91
C MET A 1 -45.55 44.49 22.76
N LYS A 2 -44.87 45.61 22.42
CA LYS A 2 -43.87 45.64 21.32
C LYS A 2 -42.58 44.88 21.62
N THR A 3 -42.12 44.87 22.88
CA THR A 3 -40.91 44.16 23.32
C THR A 3 -41.09 42.64 23.41
N THR A 4 -42.30 42.16 23.74
CA THR A 4 -42.60 40.73 23.86
C THR A 4 -42.69 40.03 22.50
N ILE A 5 -43.14 40.73 21.46
CA ILE A 5 -43.18 40.22 20.07
C ILE A 5 -41.77 40.10 19.49
N LEU A 6 -40.85 41.00 19.85
CA LEU A 6 -39.47 40.98 19.37
C LEU A 6 -38.69 39.75 19.86
N ILE A 7 -38.96 39.29 21.08
CA ILE A 7 -38.28 38.14 21.69
C ILE A 7 -38.74 36.81 21.05
N ILE A 8 -40.01 36.72 20.65
CA ILE A 8 -40.56 35.52 20.00
C ILE A 8 -40.05 35.37 18.55
N ILE A 9 -39.82 36.47 17.85
CA ILE A 9 -39.27 36.43 16.48
C ILE A 9 -37.78 36.04 16.49
N LEU A 10 -37.02 36.41 17.52
CA LEU A 10 -35.60 36.06 17.64
C LEU A 10 -35.37 34.58 17.98
N SER A 11 -36.29 33.92 18.70
CA SER A 11 -36.15 32.50 19.04
C SER A 11 -36.39 31.56 17.85
N VAL A 12 -37.22 31.96 16.87
CA VAL A 12 -37.58 31.10 15.72
C VAL A 12 -36.43 30.97 14.70
N PHE A 13 -35.49 31.92 14.65
CA PHE A 13 -34.36 31.87 13.72
C PHE A 13 -33.27 30.84 14.10
N THR A 14 -33.28 30.32 15.33
CA THR A 14 -32.25 29.37 15.78
C THR A 14 -32.52 27.91 15.41
N LEU A 15 -33.74 27.57 14.99
CA LEU A 15 -34.12 26.17 14.69
C LEU A 15 -33.95 25.78 13.22
N VAL A 16 -33.77 26.73 12.29
CA VAL A 16 -33.64 26.45 10.84
C VAL A 16 -32.19 26.13 10.42
N SER A 17 -31.22 26.29 11.33
CA SER A 17 -29.80 26.07 11.00
C SER A 17 -29.29 24.64 11.29
N CYS A 18 -30.06 23.79 11.97
CA CYS A 18 -29.58 22.46 12.37
C CYS A 18 -29.72 21.36 11.30
N GLU A 19 -30.60 21.49 10.31
CA GLU A 19 -30.80 20.43 9.31
C GLU A 19 -29.87 20.53 8.09
N ARG A 20 -29.38 21.73 7.75
CA ARG A 20 -28.47 21.90 6.58
C ARG A 20 -27.02 21.52 6.86
N ILE A 21 -26.58 21.57 8.12
CA ILE A 21 -25.19 21.27 8.50
C ILE A 21 -24.95 19.76 8.56
N LYS A 22 -25.96 18.97 8.96
CA LYS A 22 -25.83 17.51 9.07
C LYS A 22 -25.64 16.84 7.69
N ASN A 23 -26.37 17.30 6.67
CA ASN A 23 -26.31 16.70 5.34
C ASN A 23 -25.05 17.11 4.55
N LYS A 24 -24.64 18.39 4.58
CA LYS A 24 -23.41 18.83 3.89
C LYS A 24 -22.12 18.29 4.51
N THR A 25 -22.10 18.08 5.83
CA THR A 25 -20.91 17.54 6.51
C THR A 25 -20.71 16.06 6.16
N GLN A 26 -21.79 15.30 6.02
CA GLN A 26 -21.71 13.88 5.68
C GLN A 26 -21.33 13.64 4.21
N GLU A 27 -21.85 14.45 3.28
CA GLU A 27 -21.45 14.41 1.87
C GLU A 27 -20.00 14.88 1.65
N THR A 28 -19.53 15.91 2.37
CA THR A 28 -18.14 16.40 2.23
C THR A 28 -17.13 15.48 2.92
N ILE A 29 -17.50 14.80 4.00
CA ILE A 29 -16.65 13.78 4.63
C ILE A 29 -16.58 12.53 3.75
N ASN A 30 -17.68 12.10 3.14
CA ASN A 30 -17.67 10.98 2.21
C ASN A 30 -16.91 11.34 0.93
N ALA A 31 -17.11 12.52 0.35
CA ALA A 31 -16.36 12.97 -0.83
C ALA A 31 -14.88 13.25 -0.54
N GLY A 32 -14.55 13.77 0.66
CA GLY A 32 -13.17 13.99 1.09
C GLY A 32 -12.46 12.67 1.43
N GLY A 33 -13.15 11.73 2.07
CA GLY A 33 -12.66 10.37 2.33
C GLY A 33 -12.53 9.55 1.04
N GLU A 34 -13.44 9.74 0.08
CA GLU A 34 -13.39 9.10 -1.23
C GLU A 34 -12.35 9.74 -2.16
N ALA A 35 -12.10 11.05 -2.07
CA ALA A 35 -11.05 11.73 -2.83
C ALA A 35 -9.65 11.45 -2.27
N VAL A 36 -9.47 11.45 -0.94
CA VAL A 36 -8.22 11.03 -0.29
C VAL A 36 -8.02 9.51 -0.44
N GLY A 37 -9.11 8.75 -0.42
CA GLY A 37 -9.13 7.31 -0.71
C GLY A 37 -8.70 7.00 -2.14
N LYS A 38 -9.33 7.61 -3.16
CA LYS A 38 -9.01 7.45 -4.59
C LYS A 38 -7.58 7.86 -4.93
N SER A 39 -7.09 8.94 -4.34
CA SER A 39 -5.71 9.43 -4.59
C SER A 39 -4.62 8.49 -4.05
N ALA A 40 -4.94 7.65 -3.05
CA ALA A 40 -4.02 6.68 -2.48
C ALA A 40 -4.21 5.25 -3.03
N THR A 41 -5.29 4.98 -3.76
CA THR A 41 -5.68 3.62 -4.19
C THR A 41 -5.50 3.33 -5.68
N GLU A 42 -5.26 4.33 -6.55
CA GLU A 42 -5.28 4.08 -8.00
C GLU A 42 -3.94 3.66 -8.64
N PHE A 43 -2.85 3.48 -7.89
CA PHE A 43 -1.62 2.90 -8.43
C PHE A 43 -0.86 2.08 -7.36
N VAL A 44 -1.23 0.80 -7.19
CA VAL A 44 -0.39 -0.41 -7.44
C VAL A 44 -1.34 -1.63 -7.41
N GLU A 45 -2.32 -1.67 -8.30
CA GLU A 45 -2.91 -2.96 -8.73
C GLU A 45 -2.06 -3.51 -9.88
N GLY A 46 -0.86 -3.96 -9.52
CA GLY A 46 -0.08 -4.91 -10.31
C GLY A 46 -0.36 -6.36 -9.90
N VAL A 47 -1.54 -6.61 -9.32
CA VAL A 47 -1.96 -7.94 -8.89
C VAL A 47 -2.74 -8.55 -10.04
N SER A 48 -2.14 -9.59 -10.65
CA SER A 48 -2.86 -10.52 -11.51
C SER A 48 -4.11 -11.00 -10.76
N GLU A 49 -5.31 -10.67 -11.23
CA GLU A 49 -6.54 -11.31 -10.77
C GLU A 49 -6.48 -12.80 -11.16
N GLY A 50 -5.85 -13.60 -10.29
CA GLY A 50 -5.90 -15.04 -10.23
C GLY A 50 -6.67 -15.44 -8.97
N ILE A 51 -7.55 -16.41 -9.11
CA ILE A 51 -8.51 -16.83 -8.10
C ILE A 51 -7.77 -17.47 -6.92
N ASP A 52 -7.43 -16.70 -5.88
CA ASP A 52 -7.42 -17.22 -4.50
C ASP A 52 -7.52 -16.11 -3.45
N LYS A 53 -8.76 -15.80 -3.03
CA LYS A 53 -9.10 -14.67 -2.15
C LYS A 53 -8.67 -14.86 -0.67
N THR A 54 -7.69 -15.72 -0.37
CA THR A 54 -7.31 -15.98 1.04
C THR A 54 -5.84 -16.28 1.38
N LEU A 55 -4.89 -16.39 0.43
CA LEU A 55 -3.62 -17.10 0.71
C LEU A 55 -2.29 -16.43 0.30
N GLU A 56 -2.28 -15.34 -0.46
CA GLU A 56 -1.02 -14.82 -1.01
C GLU A 56 -0.36 -13.71 -0.17
N ALA A 57 0.98 -13.73 -0.09
CA ALA A 57 1.78 -12.63 0.43
C ALA A 57 1.63 -11.37 -0.46
N LYS A 58 1.97 -10.19 0.08
CA LYS A 58 1.83 -8.91 -0.65
C LYS A 58 3.18 -8.22 -0.79
N ILE A 59 3.48 -7.73 -2.00
CA ILE A 59 4.65 -6.87 -2.27
C ILE A 59 4.25 -5.40 -2.17
N LYS A 60 5.09 -4.59 -1.51
CA LYS A 60 5.00 -3.14 -1.49
C LYS A 60 6.36 -2.50 -1.77
N LEU A 61 6.43 -1.68 -2.82
CA LEU A 61 7.59 -0.82 -3.07
C LEU A 61 7.51 0.47 -2.22
N SER A 62 8.68 0.97 -1.80
CA SER A 62 8.77 2.27 -1.15
C SER A 62 8.41 3.40 -2.12
N PRO A 63 7.87 4.54 -1.64
CA PRO A 63 7.59 5.69 -2.50
C PRO A 63 8.83 6.22 -3.24
N ASN A 64 10.03 6.03 -2.67
CA ASN A 64 11.28 6.45 -3.30
C ASN A 64 11.59 5.56 -4.51
N LEU A 65 11.41 4.25 -4.39
CA LEU A 65 11.59 3.32 -5.50
C LEU A 65 10.60 3.59 -6.64
N LEU A 66 9.32 3.81 -6.32
CA LEU A 66 8.32 4.19 -7.33
C LEU A 66 8.72 5.48 -8.08
N LYS A 67 9.17 6.52 -7.35
CA LYS A 67 9.66 7.77 -7.95
C LYS A 67 10.92 7.59 -8.80
N SER A 68 11.75 6.61 -8.45
CA SER A 68 12.93 6.23 -9.22
C SER A 68 12.59 5.49 -10.52
N GLY A 69 11.31 5.20 -10.78
CA GLY A 69 10.88 4.48 -11.98
C GLY A 69 10.92 2.96 -11.83
N LEU A 70 10.98 2.46 -10.59
CA LEU A 70 10.89 1.02 -10.33
C LEU A 70 9.44 0.60 -10.15
N SER A 71 9.04 -0.47 -10.83
CA SER A 71 7.77 -1.17 -10.61
C SER A 71 8.00 -2.69 -10.58
N THR A 72 6.98 -3.45 -10.18
CA THR A 72 7.06 -4.91 -10.06
C THR A 72 6.01 -5.61 -10.91
N GLY A 73 6.35 -6.80 -11.41
CA GLY A 73 5.42 -7.74 -12.00
C GLY A 73 5.09 -8.90 -11.06
N LYS A 74 5.10 -10.12 -11.61
CA LYS A 74 4.89 -11.34 -10.84
C LYS A 74 6.01 -11.58 -9.84
N PHE A 75 5.68 -12.33 -8.80
CA PHE A 75 6.66 -12.87 -7.86
C PHE A 75 6.33 -14.33 -7.56
N GLU A 76 7.34 -15.03 -7.07
CA GLU A 76 7.25 -16.41 -6.59
C GLU A 76 7.99 -16.52 -5.26
N ILE A 77 7.49 -17.37 -4.37
CA ILE A 77 8.12 -17.73 -3.11
C ILE A 77 8.38 -19.23 -3.16
N THR A 78 9.62 -19.63 -2.94
CA THR A 78 10.06 -21.03 -2.97
C THR A 78 11.16 -21.28 -1.94
N ASP A 79 11.56 -22.53 -1.80
CA ASP A 79 12.73 -22.92 -1.00
C ASP A 79 14.02 -22.46 -1.68
N SER A 80 14.95 -21.91 -0.88
CA SER A 80 16.29 -21.60 -1.39
C SER A 80 17.11 -22.87 -1.59
N SER A 81 18.04 -22.83 -2.56
CA SER A 81 19.00 -23.92 -2.78
C SER A 81 19.99 -24.14 -1.63
N PHE A 82 20.01 -23.23 -0.64
CA PHE A 82 20.88 -23.29 0.54
C PHE A 82 20.17 -23.82 1.79
N GLY A 83 18.90 -24.24 1.68
CA GLY A 83 18.07 -24.69 2.80
C GLY A 83 17.09 -23.61 3.28
N GLY A 84 16.20 -24.00 4.19
CA GLY A 84 15.02 -23.22 4.59
C GLY A 84 13.76 -23.62 3.81
N ASN A 85 12.60 -23.17 4.30
CA ASN A 85 11.32 -23.36 3.61
C ASN A 85 10.78 -21.98 3.20
N ASP A 86 10.32 -21.84 1.96
CA ASP A 86 9.70 -20.61 1.44
C ASP A 86 10.53 -19.34 1.75
N ASN A 87 11.87 -19.45 1.66
CA ASN A 87 12.82 -18.41 2.06
C ASN A 87 13.56 -17.75 0.89
N LEU A 88 13.13 -18.02 -0.35
CA LEU A 88 13.56 -17.34 -1.56
C LEU A 88 12.36 -16.59 -2.16
N LEU A 89 12.51 -15.26 -2.30
CA LEU A 89 11.60 -14.44 -3.10
C LEU A 89 12.22 -14.17 -4.47
N THR A 90 11.59 -14.67 -5.52
CA THR A 90 11.93 -14.31 -6.90
C THR A 90 10.95 -13.26 -7.40
N LEU A 91 11.42 -12.03 -7.63
CA LEU A 91 10.60 -10.87 -7.95
C LEU A 91 10.92 -10.31 -9.34
N TYR A 92 9.91 -10.15 -10.18
CA TYR A 92 10.06 -9.47 -11.47
C TYR A 92 10.08 -7.96 -11.27
N LEU A 93 11.19 -7.32 -11.63
CA LEU A 93 11.38 -5.86 -11.54
C LEU A 93 11.41 -5.23 -12.92
N ILE A 94 10.76 -4.07 -13.07
CA ILE A 94 10.66 -3.29 -14.31
C ILE A 94 11.22 -1.89 -14.04
N PHE A 95 12.13 -1.42 -14.90
CA PHE A 95 12.88 -0.18 -14.70
C PHE A 95 12.55 0.85 -15.80
N ASP A 96 11.76 1.88 -15.47
CA ASP A 96 11.41 2.98 -16.39
C ASP A 96 12.51 4.05 -16.51
N LYS A 97 13.53 3.95 -15.65
CA LYS A 97 14.74 4.79 -15.59
C LYS A 97 15.95 3.91 -15.25
N ASP A 98 17.14 4.41 -15.54
CA ASP A 98 18.38 3.79 -15.07
C ASP A 98 18.36 3.70 -13.53
N PHE A 99 18.76 2.55 -13.01
CA PHE A 99 18.83 2.27 -11.58
C PHE A 99 20.18 1.68 -11.23
N ASP A 100 20.82 2.25 -10.22
CA ASP A 100 22.08 1.77 -9.64
C ASP A 100 21.99 1.97 -8.13
N GLY A 101 21.76 0.89 -7.40
CA GLY A 101 21.49 0.96 -5.97
C GLY A 101 21.31 -0.39 -5.30
N ILE A 102 21.09 -0.35 -3.99
CA ILE A 102 20.83 -1.54 -3.19
C ILE A 102 19.34 -1.55 -2.86
N LEU A 103 18.66 -2.63 -3.22
CA LEU A 103 17.30 -2.90 -2.78
C LEU A 103 17.34 -3.64 -1.45
N HIS A 104 16.64 -3.10 -0.46
CA HIS A 104 16.43 -3.77 0.82
C HIS A 104 15.05 -4.41 0.83
N VAL A 105 14.96 -5.68 1.22
CA VAL A 105 13.68 -6.38 1.32
C VAL A 105 13.46 -6.81 2.76
N LYS A 106 12.28 -6.50 3.29
CA LYS A 106 11.83 -6.88 4.63
C LYS A 106 10.54 -7.67 4.53
N VAL A 107 10.39 -8.66 5.39
CA VAL A 107 9.19 -9.49 5.51
C VAL A 107 8.57 -9.24 6.87
N PHE A 108 7.27 -8.98 6.88
CA PHE A 108 6.47 -8.80 8.08
C PHE A 108 5.37 -9.85 8.14
N ASP A 109 5.16 -10.44 9.31
CA ASP A 109 4.08 -11.39 9.55
C ASP A 109 2.70 -10.70 9.51
N LYS A 110 1.63 -11.50 9.67
CA LYS A 110 0.25 -11.00 9.76
C LYS A 110 -0.01 -10.03 10.92
N ASN A 111 0.88 -9.99 11.93
CA ASN A 111 0.78 -9.09 13.07
C ASN A 111 1.62 -7.81 12.86
N GLY A 112 2.32 -7.69 11.73
CA GLY A 112 3.19 -6.56 11.41
C GLY A 112 4.56 -6.62 12.09
N LEU A 113 4.98 -7.79 12.60
CA LEU A 113 6.32 -7.99 13.16
C LEU A 113 7.29 -8.38 12.04
N GLU A 114 8.46 -7.75 12.00
CA GLU A 114 9.51 -8.11 11.04
C GLU A 114 10.05 -9.52 11.36
N THR A 115 9.97 -10.43 10.40
CA THR A 115 10.43 -11.82 10.52
C THR A 115 11.72 -12.08 9.76
N GLY A 116 12.05 -11.24 8.77
CA GLY A 116 13.26 -11.39 7.99
C GLY A 116 13.61 -10.14 7.19
N ARG A 117 14.89 -10.02 6.84
CA ARG A 117 15.38 -9.00 5.92
C ARG A 117 16.56 -9.48 5.11
N THR A 118 16.67 -8.99 3.88
CA THR A 118 17.82 -9.23 3.00
C THR A 118 18.09 -7.99 2.13
N LYS A 119 19.14 -8.03 1.31
CA LYS A 119 19.48 -6.95 0.39
C LYS A 119 20.13 -7.48 -0.89
N LEU A 120 19.95 -6.76 -1.99
CA LEU A 120 20.55 -7.09 -3.29
C LEU A 120 21.04 -5.80 -3.97
N GLU A 121 22.27 -5.81 -4.47
CA GLU A 121 22.77 -4.75 -5.34
C GLU A 121 22.19 -4.95 -6.75
N VAL A 122 21.55 -3.91 -7.29
CA VAL A 122 20.87 -3.94 -8.57
C VAL A 122 21.35 -2.78 -9.42
N LYS A 123 21.82 -3.12 -10.61
CA LYS A 123 22.22 -2.17 -11.63
C LYS A 123 21.55 -2.52 -12.95
N MET A 124 20.63 -1.68 -13.40
CA MET A 124 19.84 -1.90 -14.60
C MET A 124 19.65 -0.60 -15.37
N ASN A 125 19.56 -0.73 -16.69
CA ASN A 125 19.26 0.39 -17.57
C ASN A 125 17.74 0.57 -17.69
N LYS A 126 17.34 1.78 -18.06
CA LYS A 126 15.98 2.11 -18.47
C LYS A 126 15.44 1.11 -19.51
N ASP A 127 14.14 0.84 -19.41
CA ASP A 127 13.33 -0.04 -20.26
C ASP A 127 13.68 -1.53 -20.18
N TYR A 128 14.53 -1.92 -19.22
CA TYR A 128 14.79 -3.33 -18.91
C TYR A 128 13.84 -3.85 -17.83
N ALA A 129 13.63 -5.16 -17.86
CA ALA A 129 12.93 -5.90 -16.80
C ALA A 129 13.52 -7.31 -16.66
N ASN A 130 13.61 -7.82 -15.44
CA ASN A 130 14.14 -9.16 -15.16
C ASN A 130 13.65 -9.71 -13.82
N TYR A 131 13.83 -11.00 -13.60
CA TYR A 131 13.67 -11.63 -12.29
C TYR A 131 14.92 -11.43 -11.43
N PHE A 132 14.69 -11.17 -10.14
CA PHE A 132 15.74 -10.99 -9.13
C PHE A 132 15.42 -11.86 -7.92
N ASP A 133 16.44 -12.58 -7.45
CA ASP A 133 16.34 -13.51 -6.33
C ASP A 133 16.82 -12.83 -5.04
N PHE A 134 15.91 -12.77 -4.07
CA PHE A 134 16.16 -12.28 -2.73
C PHE A 134 16.13 -13.47 -1.77
N ILE A 135 17.32 -13.99 -1.46
CA ILE A 135 17.49 -15.12 -0.53
C ILE A 135 17.52 -14.57 0.90
N PHE A 136 16.71 -15.15 1.77
CA PHE A 136 16.70 -14.89 3.20
C PHE A 136 17.47 -15.96 3.96
N ASP A 137 17.79 -15.68 5.23
CA ASP A 137 18.36 -16.66 6.16
C ASP A 137 17.45 -17.90 6.25
N GLU A 138 18.02 -19.10 6.43
CA GLU A 138 17.29 -20.38 6.46
C GLU A 138 16.20 -20.46 7.54
N ARG A 139 16.25 -19.59 8.56
CA ARG A 139 15.26 -19.52 9.65
C ARG A 139 14.08 -18.59 9.33
N VAL A 140 14.12 -17.87 8.22
CA VAL A 140 13.04 -17.03 7.74
C VAL A 140 12.14 -17.87 6.85
N GLU A 141 10.84 -17.84 7.10
CA GLU A 141 9.81 -18.45 6.25
C GLU A 141 8.86 -17.34 5.81
N ILE A 142 8.65 -17.17 4.51
CA ILE A 142 7.74 -16.17 3.99
C ILE A 142 6.32 -16.77 4.01
N GLU A 143 5.66 -16.63 5.15
CA GLU A 143 4.33 -17.20 5.36
C GLU A 143 3.27 -16.58 4.42
N ALA A 144 2.19 -17.34 4.21
CA ALA A 144 0.96 -16.82 3.60
C ALA A 144 0.50 -15.53 4.29
N ARG A 145 0.09 -14.54 3.49
CA ARG A 145 -0.35 -13.20 3.94
C ARG A 145 0.75 -12.34 4.58
N SER A 146 2.02 -12.72 4.46
CA SER A 146 3.13 -11.83 4.81
C SER A 146 3.08 -10.53 3.99
N LEU A 147 3.51 -9.44 4.60
CA LEU A 147 3.79 -8.20 3.88
C LEU A 147 5.29 -8.11 3.60
N ILE A 148 5.64 -8.04 2.33
CA ILE A 148 7.01 -7.88 1.85
C ILE A 148 7.18 -6.44 1.41
N VAL A 149 8.13 -5.73 2.01
CA VAL A 149 8.43 -4.34 1.70
C VAL A 149 9.80 -4.26 1.04
N VAL A 150 9.86 -3.64 -0.14
CA VAL A 150 11.11 -3.34 -0.86
C VAL A 150 11.37 -1.84 -0.74
N GLU A 151 12.56 -1.45 -0.29
CA GLU A 151 12.95 -0.06 -0.04
C GLU A 151 14.29 0.34 -0.66
#